data_AF-A0A0C9U9M3-F1
#
_entry.id   AF-A0A0C9U9M3-F1
#
_cell.length_a   1.000
_cell.length_b   1.000
_cell.length_c   1.000
_cell.angle_alpha   90.00
_cell.angle_beta   90.00
_cell.angle_gamma   90.00
#
_symmetry.space_group_name_H-M   'P 1'
#
loop_
_entity.id
_entity.type
_entity.pdbx_description
1 polymer ?
#
loop_
_entity_poly.entity_id
_entity_poly.type
_entity_poly.pdbx_seq_one_letter_code
_entity_poly.pdbx_strand_id
1 'polypeptide(L)'
;KEFQFRCTDMFVRKFYHQTLNWSKRCATKASQKTPHNWEDQCYELILRVAHAIKEENIPAALIVNTDQTGINYTQGANLSWAATGSKQVPVVGQEEKRAFTLVVSVFADGTLLPFQAVFRGKSVISCPNANAPRYTDANKAGFKFVFFCN
;
A
#
# COMPACT_ATOMS: atom_id res chain seq x y z
N LYS A 1 -37.66 19.14 -14.57
CA LYS A 1 -36.95 19.41 -13.28
C LYS A 1 -36.62 18.07 -12.67
N GLU A 2 -35.37 17.63 -12.75
CA GLU A 2 -34.92 16.43 -12.05
C GLU A 2 -34.79 16.75 -10.56
N PHE A 3 -35.49 16.01 -9.72
CA PHE A 3 -35.32 16.09 -8.28
C PHE A 3 -34.05 15.32 -7.90
N GLN A 4 -32.98 16.05 -7.56
CA GLN A 4 -31.78 15.44 -7.00
C GLN A 4 -32.05 15.12 -5.54
N PHE A 5 -32.28 13.85 -5.23
CA PHE A 5 -32.38 13.38 -3.85
C PHE A 5 -31.08 13.71 -3.11
N ARG A 6 -31.18 14.50 -2.04
CA ARG A 6 -30.06 14.82 -1.15
C ARG A 6 -30.28 14.12 0.20
N CYS A 7 -29.43 13.15 0.46
CA CYS A 7 -29.40 12.45 1.73
C CYS A 7 -28.43 13.17 2.69
N THR A 8 -28.84 13.42 3.93
CA THR A 8 -27.94 13.96 4.96
C THR A 8 -27.17 12.83 5.63
N ASP A 9 -25.94 13.10 6.09
CA ASP A 9 -25.13 12.15 6.87
C ASP A 9 -25.89 11.62 8.09
N MET A 10 -26.72 12.45 8.72
CA MET A 10 -27.58 12.02 9.83
C MET A 10 -28.63 11.00 9.41
N PHE A 11 -29.28 11.19 8.26
CA PHE A 11 -30.24 10.21 7.74
C PHE A 11 -29.54 8.87 7.48
N VAL A 12 -28.37 8.90 6.84
CA VAL A 12 -27.57 7.69 6.54
C VAL A 12 -27.22 6.94 7.82
N ARG A 13 -26.70 7.64 8.85
CA ARG A 13 -26.36 7.03 10.13
C ARG A 13 -27.57 6.44 10.85
N LYS A 14 -28.69 7.17 10.89
CA LYS A 14 -29.92 6.68 11.52
C LYS A 14 -30.44 5.45 10.81
N PHE A 15 -30.45 5.44 9.48
CA PHE A 15 -30.88 4.29 8.69
C PHE A 15 -30.03 3.05 8.97
N TYR A 16 -28.70 3.18 8.93
CA TYR A 16 -27.80 2.06 9.23
C TYR A 16 -27.96 1.53 10.65
N HIS A 17 -28.05 2.41 11.66
CA HIS A 17 -28.15 1.99 13.05
C HIS A 17 -29.55 1.47 13.43
N GLN A 18 -30.61 2.17 13.01
CA GLN A 18 -31.98 1.93 13.49
C GLN A 18 -32.76 0.95 12.60
N THR A 19 -32.50 0.95 11.29
CA THR A 19 -33.23 0.09 10.34
C THR A 19 -32.45 -1.18 10.02
N LEU A 20 -31.13 -1.08 9.85
CA LEU A 20 -30.28 -2.23 9.48
C LEU A 20 -29.56 -2.87 10.67
N ASN A 21 -29.58 -2.22 11.85
CA ASN A 21 -28.84 -2.65 13.05
C ASN A 21 -27.33 -2.82 12.81
N TRP A 22 -26.73 -1.94 11.99
CA TRP A 22 -25.31 -1.95 11.65
C TRP A 22 -24.53 -0.93 12.50
N SER A 23 -23.23 -1.19 12.67
CA SER A 23 -22.28 -0.30 13.36
C SER A 23 -21.00 -0.14 12.55
N LYS A 24 -20.30 0.99 12.73
CA LYS A 24 -18.96 1.19 12.15
C LYS A 24 -17.98 0.22 12.79
N ARG A 25 -17.16 -0.45 11.99
CA ARG A 25 -16.15 -1.41 12.46
C ARG A 25 -14.83 -1.21 11.72
N CYS A 26 -13.73 -1.42 12.44
CA CYS A 26 -12.37 -1.40 11.88
C CYS A 26 -12.00 -2.79 11.38
N ALA A 27 -11.36 -2.88 10.21
CA ALA A 27 -10.79 -4.14 9.74
C ALA A 27 -9.69 -4.63 10.71
N THR A 28 -9.71 -5.91 11.07
CA THR A 28 -8.70 -6.54 11.93
C THR A 28 -7.94 -7.60 11.13
N LYS A 29 -6.61 -7.61 11.23
CA LYS A 29 -5.74 -8.63 10.62
C LYS A 29 -4.82 -9.21 11.68
N ALA A 30 -4.60 -10.52 11.64
CA ALA A 30 -3.71 -11.20 12.56
C ALA A 30 -2.26 -10.73 12.40
N SER A 31 -1.56 -10.56 13.53
CA SER A 31 -0.12 -10.24 13.56
C SER A 31 0.70 -11.39 12.97
N GLN A 32 1.79 -11.08 12.28
CA GLN A 32 2.72 -12.09 11.78
C GLN A 32 3.46 -12.77 12.94
N LYS A 33 3.79 -14.06 12.78
CA LYS A 33 4.62 -14.81 13.73
C LYS A 33 6.09 -14.54 13.40
N THR A 34 6.85 -14.05 14.38
CA THR A 34 8.30 -13.91 14.25
C THR A 34 9.01 -15.24 14.57
N PRO A 35 10.14 -15.54 13.92
CA PRO A 35 11.01 -16.65 14.31
C PRO A 35 11.52 -16.48 15.75
N HIS A 36 11.93 -17.58 16.40
CA HIS A 36 12.40 -17.53 17.78
C HIS A 36 13.71 -16.75 17.96
N ASN A 37 14.60 -16.79 16.95
CA ASN A 37 15.95 -16.21 16.97
C ASN A 37 16.08 -14.93 16.12
N TRP A 38 14.98 -14.20 15.91
CA TRP A 38 15.00 -13.02 15.04
C TRP A 38 15.97 -11.93 15.51
N GLU A 39 16.15 -11.79 16.83
CA GLU A 39 17.08 -10.81 17.43
C GLU A 39 18.53 -11.12 17.07
N ASP A 40 18.94 -12.38 17.23
CA ASP A 40 20.30 -12.84 16.88
C ASP A 40 20.58 -12.64 15.39
N GLN A 41 19.62 -12.99 14.54
CA GLN A 41 19.75 -12.81 13.08
C GLN A 41 19.91 -11.33 12.70
N CYS A 42 19.13 -10.44 13.33
CA CYS A 42 19.26 -9.00 13.12
C CYS A 42 20.63 -8.49 13.62
N TYR A 43 21.08 -8.94 14.78
CA TYR A 43 22.35 -8.52 15.35
C TYR A 43 23.56 -8.97 14.50
N GLU A 44 23.58 -10.23 14.07
CA GLU A 44 24.63 -10.75 13.19
C GLU A 44 24.68 -10.01 11.85
N LEU A 45 23.53 -9.70 11.26
CA LEU A 45 23.45 -8.93 10.02
C LEU A 45 24.07 -7.54 10.20
N ILE A 46 23.73 -6.84 11.29
CA ILE A 46 24.28 -5.52 11.60
C ILE A 46 25.81 -5.58 11.69
N LEU A 47 26.37 -6.57 12.39
CA LEU A 47 27.82 -6.73 12.52
C LEU A 47 28.49 -6.99 11.16
N ARG A 48 27.91 -7.87 10.32
CA ARG A 48 28.45 -8.17 8.99
C ARG A 48 28.45 -6.94 8.07
N VAL A 49 27.34 -6.18 8.08
CA VAL A 49 27.21 -4.96 7.30
C VAL A 49 28.20 -3.90 7.79
N ALA A 50 28.31 -3.68 9.11
CA ALA A 50 29.24 -2.71 9.68
C ALA A 50 30.70 -3.06 9.36
N HIS A 51 31.06 -4.34 9.45
CA HIS A 51 32.39 -4.83 9.06
C HIS A 51 32.67 -4.56 7.57
N ALA A 52 31.75 -4.91 6.68
CA ALA A 52 31.92 -4.68 5.23
C ALA A 52 32.07 -3.18 4.90
N ILE A 53 31.24 -2.32 5.51
CA ILE A 53 31.34 -0.87 5.31
C ILE A 53 32.70 -0.34 5.74
N LYS A 54 33.21 -0.81 6.89
CA LYS A 54 34.48 -0.37 7.45
C LYS A 54 35.68 -0.84 6.62
N GLU A 55 35.74 -2.13 6.29
CA GLU A 55 36.92 -2.71 5.62
C GLU A 55 37.00 -2.29 4.15
N GLU A 56 35.87 -2.17 3.45
CA GLU A 56 35.83 -1.78 2.03
C GLU A 56 35.63 -0.28 1.82
N ASN A 57 35.56 0.52 2.91
CA ASN A 57 35.27 1.96 2.88
C ASN A 57 34.05 2.32 2.03
N ILE A 58 32.95 1.57 2.19
CA ILE A 58 31.76 1.70 1.35
C ILE A 58 31.10 3.06 1.61
N PRO A 59 30.98 3.95 0.59
CA PRO A 59 30.29 5.23 0.74
C PRO A 59 28.79 5.03 1.02
N ALA A 60 28.20 5.94 1.80
CA ALA A 60 26.75 5.93 2.08
C ALA A 60 25.89 5.98 0.79
N ALA A 61 26.38 6.65 -0.25
CA ALA A 61 25.75 6.73 -1.57
C ALA A 61 25.73 5.39 -2.33
N LEU A 62 26.39 4.34 -1.84
CA LEU A 62 26.33 2.98 -2.42
C LEU A 62 25.51 2.00 -1.57
N ILE A 63 25.04 2.43 -0.41
CA ILE A 63 24.20 1.61 0.48
C ILE A 63 22.74 1.94 0.16
N VAL A 64 22.04 1.01 -0.47
CA VAL A 64 20.64 1.20 -0.89
C VAL A 64 19.73 0.32 -0.04
N ASN A 65 18.77 0.92 0.65
CA ASN A 65 17.64 0.18 1.19
C ASN A 65 16.53 0.15 0.14
N THR A 66 16.06 -1.03 -0.24
CA THR A 66 14.95 -1.22 -1.18
C THR A 66 13.89 -2.08 -0.55
N ASP A 67 12.65 -1.60 -0.59
CA ASP A 67 11.49 -2.37 -0.16
C ASP A 67 10.38 -2.29 -1.22
N GLN A 68 9.49 -3.27 -1.20
CA GLN A 68 8.33 -3.34 -2.07
C GLN A 68 7.05 -3.38 -1.25
N THR A 69 6.07 -2.56 -1.63
CA THR A 69 4.78 -2.52 -0.96
C THR A 69 3.64 -2.71 -1.96
N GLY A 70 2.68 -3.55 -1.61
CA GLY A 70 1.46 -3.74 -2.39
C GLY A 70 0.50 -2.59 -2.18
N ILE A 71 0.30 -1.75 -3.19
CA ILE A 71 -0.66 -0.66 -3.17
C ILE A 71 -1.99 -1.18 -3.71
N ASN A 72 -2.95 -1.41 -2.82
CA ASN A 72 -4.30 -1.82 -3.19
C ASN A 72 -5.15 -0.60 -3.55
N TYR A 73 -5.97 -0.72 -4.61
CA TYR A 73 -6.96 0.29 -4.99
C TYR A 73 -8.20 0.22 -4.09
N THR A 74 -8.01 0.36 -2.78
CA THR A 74 -9.09 0.27 -1.79
C THR A 74 -9.41 1.62 -1.18
N GLN A 75 -10.65 1.79 -0.72
CA GLN A 75 -11.01 2.94 0.09
C GLN A 75 -10.11 2.98 1.34
N GLY A 76 -9.34 4.05 1.51
CA GLY A 76 -8.32 4.18 2.57
C GLY A 76 -8.89 4.23 4.00
N ALA A 77 -10.20 4.32 4.15
CA ALA A 77 -10.85 4.12 5.42
C ALA A 77 -10.96 2.60 5.66
N ASN A 78 -10.18 2.09 6.62
CA ASN A 78 -10.36 0.73 7.18
C ASN A 78 -11.67 0.59 7.96
N LEU A 79 -12.70 1.38 7.62
CA LEU A 79 -13.98 1.46 8.27
C LEU A 79 -15.06 0.99 7.29
N SER A 80 -15.83 0.01 7.70
CA SER A 80 -17.04 -0.42 7.01
C SER A 80 -18.22 -0.44 7.98
N TRP A 81 -19.43 -0.49 7.42
CA TRP A 81 -20.66 -0.73 8.18
C TRP A 81 -21.00 -2.21 8.12
N ALA A 82 -21.21 -2.84 9.27
CA ALA A 82 -21.60 -4.24 9.37
C ALA A 82 -22.59 -4.47 10.50
N ALA A 83 -23.31 -5.58 10.44
CA ALA A 83 -24.26 -5.98 11.49
C ALA A 83 -23.61 -5.93 12.88
N THR A 84 -24.34 -5.37 13.85
CA THR A 84 -23.87 -5.23 15.21
C THR A 84 -23.68 -6.63 15.82
N GLY A 85 -22.47 -6.91 16.33
CA GLY A 85 -22.10 -8.23 16.85
C GLY A 85 -21.35 -9.13 15.87
N SER A 86 -21.11 -8.69 14.63
CA SER A 86 -20.29 -9.44 13.67
C SER A 86 -18.87 -9.66 14.19
N LYS A 87 -18.44 -10.93 14.24
CA LYS A 87 -17.09 -11.33 14.65
C LYS A 87 -16.03 -11.06 13.58
N GLN A 88 -16.44 -11.09 12.31
CA GLN A 88 -15.61 -10.76 11.15
C GLN A 88 -16.38 -9.80 10.26
N VAL A 89 -15.71 -8.73 9.83
CA VAL A 89 -16.31 -7.69 8.99
C VAL A 89 -15.57 -7.67 7.66
N PRO A 90 -16.14 -8.24 6.58
CA PRO A 90 -15.57 -8.09 5.26
C PRO A 90 -15.71 -6.63 4.82
N VAL A 91 -14.62 -6.03 4.36
CA VAL A 91 -14.62 -4.70 3.77
C VAL A 91 -14.60 -4.85 2.26
N VAL A 92 -15.60 -4.31 1.58
CA VAL A 92 -15.65 -4.27 0.11
C VAL A 92 -14.39 -3.57 -0.39
N GLY A 93 -13.64 -4.24 -1.28
CA GLY A 93 -12.34 -3.78 -1.77
C GLY A 93 -11.14 -4.41 -1.05
N GLN A 94 -11.22 -4.79 0.23
CA GLN A 94 -10.06 -5.43 0.90
C GLN A 94 -9.72 -6.81 0.32
N GLU A 95 -10.71 -7.54 -0.19
CA GLU A 95 -10.50 -8.79 -0.92
C GLU A 95 -10.24 -8.58 -2.43
N GLU A 96 -10.47 -7.36 -2.92
CA GLU A 96 -10.30 -7.05 -4.33
C GLU A 96 -8.81 -6.90 -4.65
N LYS A 97 -8.26 -7.89 -5.37
CA LYS A 97 -6.83 -8.02 -5.68
C LYS A 97 -6.31 -7.03 -6.71
N ARG A 98 -7.02 -5.91 -6.95
CA ARG A 98 -6.54 -4.85 -7.84
C ARG A 98 -5.52 -4.05 -7.06
N ALA A 99 -4.26 -4.38 -7.31
CA ALA A 99 -3.11 -3.75 -6.68
C ALA A 99 -1.97 -3.63 -7.69
N PHE A 100 -1.11 -2.64 -7.47
CA PHE A 100 0.20 -2.58 -8.09
C PHE A 100 1.26 -2.67 -7.00
N THR A 101 2.46 -3.10 -7.36
CA THR A 101 3.59 -3.14 -6.42
C THR A 101 4.39 -1.86 -6.59
N LEU A 102 4.55 -1.09 -5.53
CA LEU A 102 5.44 0.06 -5.50
C LEU A 102 6.79 -0.38 -4.92
N VAL A 103 7.84 -0.24 -5.70
CA VAL A 103 9.22 -0.41 -5.25
C VAL A 103 9.77 0.96 -4.88
N VAL A 104 10.29 1.06 -3.66
CA VAL A 104 10.87 2.28 -3.10
C VAL A 104 12.30 1.98 -2.71
N SER A 105 13.22 2.83 -3.15
CA SER A 105 14.63 2.70 -2.83
C SER A 105 15.18 4.02 -2.32
N VAL A 106 15.97 3.96 -1.25
CA VAL A 106 16.59 5.12 -0.62
C VAL A 106 18.04 4.79 -0.30
N PHE A 107 18.95 5.66 -0.71
CA PHE A 107 20.36 5.57 -0.32
C PHE A 107 20.55 5.95 1.15
N ALA A 108 21.59 5.44 1.80
CA ALA A 108 21.90 5.79 3.18
C ALA A 108 22.29 7.27 3.36
N ASP A 109 22.66 7.97 2.29
CA ASP A 109 22.87 9.43 2.29
C ASP A 109 21.56 10.24 2.27
N GLY A 110 20.40 9.58 2.20
CA GLY A 110 19.07 10.20 2.18
C GLY A 110 18.53 10.45 0.77
N THR A 111 19.29 10.16 -0.28
CA THR A 111 18.84 10.32 -1.67
C THR A 111 17.73 9.31 -1.99
N LEU A 112 16.55 9.80 -2.33
CA LEU A 112 15.41 8.99 -2.76
C LEU A 112 15.55 8.65 -4.25
N LEU A 113 15.53 7.35 -4.58
CA LEU A 113 15.47 6.90 -5.96
C LEU A 113 14.04 7.01 -6.52
N PRO A 114 13.89 7.17 -7.84
CA PRO A 114 12.56 7.28 -8.43
C PRO A 114 11.70 6.05 -8.15
N PHE A 115 10.44 6.30 -7.80
CA PHE A 115 9.47 5.26 -7.54
C PHE A 115 9.22 4.39 -8.77
N GLN A 116 9.24 3.08 -8.59
CA GLN A 116 8.89 2.12 -9.63
C GLN A 116 7.57 1.43 -9.28
N ALA A 117 6.53 1.73 -10.05
CA ALA A 117 5.22 1.12 -9.91
C ALA A 117 5.10 -0.03 -10.93
N VAL A 118 5.09 -1.26 -10.43
CA VAL A 118 5.00 -2.50 -11.20
C VAL A 118 3.54 -2.96 -11.27
N PHE A 119 3.01 -2.99 -12.49
CA PHE A 119 1.65 -3.40 -12.80
C PHE A 119 1.67 -4.79 -13.40
N ARG A 120 1.12 -5.76 -12.64
CA ARG A 120 0.91 -7.11 -13.14
C ARG A 120 -0.40 -7.16 -13.92
N GLY A 121 -0.37 -7.69 -15.14
CA GLY A 121 -1.57 -7.79 -15.96
C GLY A 121 -1.37 -8.60 -17.23
N LYS A 122 -2.40 -8.61 -18.09
CA LYS A 122 -2.38 -9.34 -19.38
C LYS A 122 -1.74 -8.55 -20.51
N SER A 123 -1.79 -7.22 -20.44
CA SER A 123 -1.19 -6.33 -21.44
C SER A 123 -0.84 -4.98 -20.83
N VAL A 124 -0.08 -4.18 -21.57
CA VAL A 124 0.40 -2.85 -21.18
C VAL A 124 -0.73 -1.89 -20.79
N ILE A 125 -1.98 -2.14 -21.22
CA ILE A 125 -3.15 -1.35 -20.82
C ILE A 125 -3.45 -1.43 -19.31
N SER A 126 -2.81 -2.38 -18.61
CA SER A 126 -2.89 -2.49 -17.14
C SER A 126 -2.09 -1.39 -16.44
N CYS A 127 -1.12 -0.78 -17.13
CA CYS A 127 -0.40 0.40 -16.66
C CYS A 127 -1.26 1.67 -16.86
N PRO A 128 -0.94 2.77 -16.14
CA PRO A 128 -1.56 4.06 -16.37
C PRO A 128 -1.47 4.48 -17.84
N ASN A 129 -2.59 4.95 -18.39
CA ASN A 129 -2.63 5.45 -19.76
C ASN A 129 -1.76 6.71 -19.88
N ALA A 130 -0.97 6.82 -20.96
CA ALA A 130 -0.14 7.99 -21.21
C ALA A 130 -0.94 9.31 -21.33
N ASN A 131 -2.22 9.22 -21.69
CA ASN A 131 -3.13 10.36 -21.76
C ASN A 131 -3.87 10.63 -20.43
N ALA A 132 -3.57 9.88 -19.36
CA ALA A 132 -4.21 10.11 -18.06
C ALA A 132 -3.80 11.47 -17.49
N PRO A 133 -4.70 12.13 -16.72
CA PRO A 133 -4.36 13.36 -16.02
C PRO A 133 -3.09 13.18 -15.17
N ARG A 134 -2.14 14.13 -15.27
CA ARG A 134 -0.87 14.14 -14.53
C ARG A 134 0.13 13.01 -14.86
N TYR A 135 -0.10 12.23 -15.92
CA TYR A 135 0.88 11.25 -16.39
C TYR A 135 2.23 11.92 -16.74
N THR A 136 2.18 13.09 -17.37
CA THR A 136 3.36 13.91 -17.67
C THR A 136 4.09 14.37 -16.42
N ASP A 137 3.35 14.75 -15.37
CA ASP A 137 3.94 15.23 -14.11
C ASP A 137 4.63 14.09 -13.37
N ALA A 138 4.02 12.89 -13.36
CA ALA A 138 4.63 11.69 -12.80
C ALA A 138 5.94 11.33 -13.51
N ASN A 139 5.96 11.39 -14.85
CA ASN A 139 7.19 11.14 -15.61
C ASN A 139 8.27 12.19 -15.33
N LYS A 140 7.90 13.47 -15.23
CA LYS A 140 8.84 14.55 -14.86
C LYS A 140 9.42 14.35 -13.47
N ALA A 141 8.62 13.84 -12.54
CA ALA A 141 9.07 13.47 -11.19
C ALA A 141 9.85 12.14 -11.14
N GLY A 142 10.11 11.50 -12.29
CA GLY A 142 10.96 10.33 -12.41
C GLY A 142 10.26 8.98 -12.22
N PHE A 143 8.94 8.96 -11.95
CA PHE A 143 8.21 7.72 -11.73
C PHE A 143 8.34 6.76 -12.92
N LYS A 144 8.53 5.48 -12.63
CA LYS A 144 8.64 4.41 -13.63
C LYS A 144 7.42 3.49 -13.53
N PHE A 145 6.61 3.47 -14.58
CA PHE A 145 5.51 2.51 -14.72
C PHE A 145 6.01 1.29 -15.50
N VAL A 146 6.06 0.14 -14.83
CA VAL A 146 6.61 -1.10 -15.41
C VAL A 146 5.49 -2.12 -15.55
N PHE A 147 5.32 -2.65 -16.77
CA PHE A 147 4.40 -3.73 -17.04
C PHE A 147 5.08 -5.08 -16.77
N PHE A 148 4.40 -5.97 -16.06
CA PHE A 148 4.86 -7.33 -15.82
C PHE A 148 3.79 -8.34 -16.28
N CYS A 149 4.13 -9.14 -17.30
CA CYS A 149 3.36 -10.29 -17.74
C CYS A 149 4.08 -11.56 -17.29
N ASN A 150 3.33 -12.54 -16.78
CA ASN A 150 3.82 -13.91 -16.58
C ASN A 150 3.85 -14.66 -17.91
#